data_AF-A0A951FFR1-F1
#
_entry.id   AF-A0A951FFR1-F1
#
_cell.length_a   1.000
_cell.length_b   1.000
_cell.length_c   1.000
_cell.angle_alpha   90.00
_cell.angle_beta   90.00
_cell.angle_gamma   90.00
#
_symmetry.space_group_name_H-M   'P 1'
#
loop_
_entity.id
_entity.type
_entity.pdbx_description
1 polymer ?
#
loop_
_entity_poly.entity_id
_entity_poly.type
_entity_poly.pdbx_seq_one_letter_code
_entity_poly.pdbx_strand_id
1 'polypeptide(L)'
;MTQTNLFPHVRLDQISDCCQAERRTYYTQGTLDSPACVELFRRAWAGDQEAWAAISAIFEPLMRAWIGVQSAVEPDDVLQEALLAFARWAPTHAELLVDNDLRRPLAFLRQCTKTALLMQLRGARRAVPVALEHALGQSPSDFATDLERRILLYQRMQQLLPSPTEQQVATELLIYGLRPQEIYARHTEAFADMRELRTVIQRVLRRLRADPDLQSL
;
A
#
# COMPACT_ATOMS: atom_id res chain seq x y z
N MET A 1 3.91 -11.23 32.02
CA MET A 1 5.16 -11.49 31.27
C MET A 1 5.72 -10.15 30.85
N THR A 2 6.85 -9.78 31.43
CA THR A 2 7.51 -8.48 31.27
C THR A 2 8.11 -8.41 29.86
N GLN A 3 7.60 -7.53 29.01
CA GLN A 3 8.23 -7.24 27.72
C GLN A 3 9.59 -6.59 27.97
N THR A 4 10.65 -7.28 27.56
CA THR A 4 12.00 -6.71 27.49
C THR A 4 12.00 -5.65 26.40
N ASN A 5 12.19 -4.39 26.80
CA ASN A 5 12.42 -3.29 25.89
C ASN A 5 13.71 -3.59 25.11
N LEU A 6 13.60 -4.02 23.85
CA LEU A 6 14.73 -4.42 23.01
C LEU A 6 15.58 -3.23 22.55
N PHE A 7 15.10 -1.99 22.70
CA PHE A 7 15.73 -0.78 22.17
C PHE A 7 15.74 0.43 23.12
N PRO A 8 16.19 0.31 24.38
CA PRO A 8 16.08 1.41 25.36
C PRO A 8 16.98 2.61 25.01
N HIS A 9 17.99 2.45 24.15
CA HIS A 9 18.96 3.50 23.80
C HIS A 9 19.35 3.55 22.30
N VAL A 10 18.58 2.89 21.42
CA VAL A 10 18.89 2.90 19.98
C VAL A 10 18.35 4.18 19.36
N ARG A 11 19.19 4.83 18.53
CA ARG A 11 18.82 6.05 17.83
C ARG A 11 17.71 5.76 16.80
N LEU A 12 16.88 6.76 16.53
CA LEU A 12 15.72 6.59 15.64
C LEU A 12 16.13 6.29 14.19
N ASP A 13 17.23 6.86 13.72
CA ASP A 13 17.81 6.56 12.40
C ASP A 13 18.09 5.06 12.25
N GLN A 14 18.76 4.46 13.24
CA GLN A 14 19.05 3.03 13.26
C GLN A 14 17.78 2.16 13.31
N ILE A 15 16.76 2.57 14.06
CA ILE A 15 15.47 1.85 14.11
C ILE A 15 14.74 1.95 12.77
N SER A 16 14.81 3.11 12.12
CA SER A 16 14.20 3.34 10.81
C SER A 16 14.86 2.47 9.73
N ASP A 17 16.18 2.40 9.72
CA ASP A 17 16.95 1.54 8.81
C ASP A 17 16.64 0.06 9.04
N CYS A 18 16.60 -0.38 10.31
CA CYS A 18 16.21 -1.74 10.67
C CYS A 18 14.78 -2.06 10.25
N CYS A 19 13.82 -1.15 10.46
CA CYS A 19 12.44 -1.35 10.01
C CYS A 19 12.38 -1.49 8.49
N GLN A 20 13.09 -0.66 7.72
CA GLN A 20 13.14 -0.82 6.26
C GLN A 20 13.72 -2.17 5.85
N ALA A 21 14.75 -2.67 6.55
CA ALA A 21 15.31 -4.00 6.31
C ALA A 21 14.30 -5.11 6.64
N GLU A 22 13.58 -5.01 7.76
CA GLU A 22 12.49 -5.93 8.12
C GLU A 22 11.38 -5.95 7.07
N ARG A 23 11.00 -4.78 6.54
CA ARG A 23 10.03 -4.69 5.43
C ARG A 23 10.53 -5.44 4.20
N ARG A 24 11.79 -5.29 3.81
CA ARG A 24 12.40 -6.03 2.67
C ARG A 24 12.42 -7.54 2.92
N THR A 25 12.75 -7.96 4.14
CA THR A 25 12.74 -9.38 4.53
C THR A 25 11.33 -9.97 4.52
N TYR A 26 10.31 -9.24 4.97
CA TYR A 26 8.92 -9.66 4.86
C TYR A 26 8.53 -9.93 3.41
N TYR A 27 8.92 -9.08 2.46
CA TYR A 27 8.59 -9.27 1.05
C TYR A 27 9.28 -10.49 0.42
N THR A 28 10.46 -10.88 0.93
CA THR A 28 11.24 -12.00 0.37
C THR A 28 10.95 -13.33 1.07
N GLN A 29 10.70 -13.32 2.38
CA GLN A 29 10.63 -14.52 3.22
C GLN A 29 9.29 -14.67 3.98
N GLY A 30 8.45 -13.63 3.99
CA GLY A 30 7.16 -13.67 4.69
C GLY A 30 7.25 -13.56 6.22
N THR A 31 8.42 -13.20 6.77
CA THR A 31 8.65 -13.07 8.21
C THR A 31 7.73 -12.03 8.84
N LEU A 32 6.82 -12.48 9.71
CA LEU A 32 5.82 -11.64 10.36
C LEU A 32 6.36 -10.81 11.52
N ASP A 33 7.50 -11.23 12.08
CA ASP A 33 8.16 -10.55 13.20
C ASP A 33 8.85 -9.27 12.68
N SER A 34 8.53 -8.12 13.25
CA SER A 34 9.07 -6.81 12.86
C SER A 34 9.32 -5.92 14.10
N PRO A 35 10.25 -6.32 14.98
CA PRO A 35 10.50 -5.63 16.24
C PRO A 35 10.93 -4.16 16.06
N ALA A 36 11.73 -3.83 15.04
CA ALA A 36 12.15 -2.45 14.80
C ALA A 36 10.99 -1.60 14.28
N CYS A 37 10.17 -2.14 13.37
CA CYS A 37 8.97 -1.42 12.92
C CYS A 37 7.99 -1.20 14.08
N VAL A 38 7.72 -2.21 14.90
CA VAL A 38 6.84 -2.08 16.07
C VAL A 38 7.39 -1.06 17.07
N GLU A 39 8.70 -1.01 17.30
CA GLU A 39 9.33 0.02 18.13
C GLU A 39 9.14 1.43 17.54
N LEU A 40 9.22 1.58 16.22
CA LEU A 40 8.94 2.86 15.56
C LEU A 40 7.50 3.34 15.83
N PHE A 41 6.52 2.44 15.70
CA PHE A 41 5.12 2.73 16.08
C PHE A 41 4.99 3.07 17.57
N ARG A 42 5.72 2.37 18.44
CA ARG A 42 5.69 2.62 19.89
C ARG A 42 6.18 4.03 20.23
N ARG A 43 7.30 4.46 19.62
CA ARG A 43 7.85 5.82 19.82
C ARG A 43 6.92 6.89 19.26
N ALA A 44 6.36 6.67 18.07
CA ALA A 44 5.39 7.59 17.48
C ALA A 44 4.16 7.77 18.38
N TRP A 45 3.59 6.69 18.90
CA TRP A 45 2.42 6.79 19.80
C TRP A 45 2.74 7.39 21.17
N ALA A 46 4.00 7.34 21.60
CA ALA A 46 4.49 8.08 22.76
C ALA A 46 4.72 9.58 22.49
N GLY A 47 4.54 10.05 21.25
CA GLY A 47 4.61 11.46 20.87
C GLY A 47 5.88 11.88 20.12
N ASP A 48 6.77 10.94 19.79
CA ASP A 48 7.99 11.23 19.02
C ASP A 48 7.65 11.63 17.57
N GLN A 49 7.90 12.90 17.23
CA GLN A 49 7.60 13.46 15.91
C GLN A 49 8.51 12.92 14.81
N GLU A 50 9.76 12.60 15.13
CA GLU A 50 10.68 12.03 14.15
C GLU A 50 10.25 10.59 13.82
N ALA A 51 9.76 9.84 14.81
CA ALA A 51 9.17 8.52 14.60
C ALA A 51 7.91 8.60 13.70
N TRP A 52 7.06 9.62 13.87
CA TRP A 52 5.91 9.87 12.99
C TRP A 52 6.34 10.14 11.54
N ALA A 53 7.37 10.95 11.35
CA ALA A 53 7.93 11.23 10.02
C ALA A 53 8.49 9.96 9.37
N ALA A 54 9.21 9.13 10.14
CA ALA A 54 9.75 7.86 9.66
C ALA A 54 8.65 6.86 9.27
N ILE A 55 7.58 6.72 10.06
CA ILE A 55 6.42 5.88 9.72
C ILE A 55 5.79 6.36 8.41
N SER A 56 5.57 7.67 8.29
CA SER A 56 4.96 8.24 7.09
C SER A 56 5.78 7.91 5.85
N ALA A 57 7.09 8.13 5.89
CA ALA A 57 7.98 7.83 4.77
C ALA A 57 8.08 6.32 4.44
N ILE A 58 8.18 5.46 5.44
CA ILE A 58 8.35 4.01 5.24
C ILE A 58 7.08 3.37 4.67
N PHE A 59 5.90 3.80 5.14
CA PHE A 59 4.63 3.16 4.80
C PHE A 59 3.83 3.90 3.73
N GLU A 60 4.25 5.08 3.28
CA GLU A 60 3.60 5.81 2.19
C GLU A 60 3.42 4.97 0.92
N PRO A 61 4.42 4.24 0.39
CA PRO A 61 4.24 3.41 -0.81
C PRO A 61 3.12 2.37 -0.64
N LEU A 62 3.00 1.81 0.57
CA LEU A 62 1.95 0.85 0.91
C LEU A 62 0.58 1.51 0.98
N MET A 63 0.48 2.70 1.58
CA MET A 63 -0.75 3.48 1.63
C MET A 63 -1.20 3.90 0.22
N ARG A 64 -0.27 4.37 -0.62
CA ARG A 64 -0.53 4.68 -2.03
C ARG A 64 -1.04 3.46 -2.80
N ALA A 65 -0.46 2.28 -2.57
CA ALA A 65 -0.97 1.04 -3.15
C ALA A 65 -2.40 0.72 -2.69
N TRP A 66 -2.75 0.99 -1.43
CA TRP A 66 -4.12 0.83 -0.93
C TRP A 66 -5.11 1.85 -1.49
N ILE A 67 -4.66 3.08 -1.75
CA ILE A 67 -5.47 4.12 -2.39
C ILE A 67 -5.71 3.74 -3.85
N GLY A 68 -4.68 3.28 -4.55
CA GLY A 68 -4.74 2.96 -5.97
C GLY A 68 -4.95 4.19 -6.84
N VAL A 69 -5.23 3.98 -8.14
CA VAL A 69 -5.58 5.08 -9.04
C VAL A 69 -7.00 5.54 -8.75
N GLN A 70 -7.14 6.85 -8.56
CA GLN A 70 -8.42 7.51 -8.35
C GLN A 70 -8.58 8.58 -9.43
N SER A 71 -9.76 8.64 -10.04
CA SER A 71 -10.10 9.67 -11.04
C SER A 71 -10.86 10.85 -10.44
N ALA A 72 -11.44 10.67 -9.25
CA ALA A 72 -12.34 11.62 -8.61
C ALA A 72 -11.74 12.34 -7.41
N VAL A 73 -10.57 11.89 -6.93
CA VAL A 73 -9.89 12.44 -5.75
C VAL A 73 -8.38 12.41 -5.95
N GLU A 74 -7.68 13.39 -5.37
CA GLU A 74 -6.22 13.44 -5.40
C GLU A 74 -5.63 12.45 -4.36
N PRO A 75 -4.77 11.51 -4.77
CA PRO A 75 -4.20 10.52 -3.85
C PRO A 75 -3.41 11.14 -2.68
N ASP A 76 -2.79 12.29 -2.89
CA ASP A 76 -2.00 13.00 -1.87
C ASP A 76 -2.90 13.56 -0.76
N ASP A 77 -4.08 14.10 -1.11
CA ASP A 77 -5.06 14.57 -0.12
C ASP A 77 -5.56 13.40 0.73
N VAL A 78 -5.82 12.24 0.10
CA VAL A 78 -6.24 11.03 0.81
C VAL A 78 -5.15 10.54 1.76
N LEU A 79 -3.88 10.57 1.31
CA LEU A 79 -2.73 10.19 2.12
C LEU A 79 -2.60 11.10 3.35
N GLN A 80 -2.71 12.40 3.16
CA GLN A 80 -2.62 13.39 4.23
C GLN A 80 -3.72 13.19 5.27
N GLU A 81 -4.99 13.07 4.84
CA GLU A 81 -6.12 12.83 5.73
C GLU A 81 -5.99 11.50 6.49
N ALA A 82 -5.48 10.46 5.83
CA ALA A 82 -5.21 9.16 6.44
C ALA A 82 -4.16 9.26 7.54
N LEU A 83 -3.05 9.94 7.28
CA LEU A 83 -1.96 10.15 8.25
C LEU A 83 -2.43 11.00 9.43
N LEU A 84 -3.20 12.06 9.20
CA LEU A 84 -3.78 12.89 10.27
C LEU A 84 -4.74 12.10 11.16
N ALA A 85 -5.62 11.30 10.56
CA ALA A 85 -6.52 10.42 11.30
C ALA A 85 -5.73 9.38 12.10
N PHE A 86 -4.72 8.78 11.49
CA PHE A 86 -3.88 7.78 12.15
C PHE A 86 -3.10 8.38 13.32
N ALA A 87 -2.45 9.53 13.15
CA ALA A 87 -1.73 10.23 14.22
C ALA A 87 -2.65 10.63 15.39
N ARG A 88 -3.90 11.01 15.08
CA ARG A 88 -4.90 11.37 16.10
C ARG A 88 -5.34 10.18 16.95
N TRP A 89 -5.60 9.03 16.32
CA TRP A 89 -6.29 7.92 16.98
C TRP A 89 -5.36 6.78 17.41
N ALA A 90 -4.17 6.65 16.84
CA ALA A 90 -3.31 5.53 17.15
C ALA A 90 -2.78 5.51 18.60
N PRO A 91 -2.49 6.65 19.28
CA PRO A 91 -2.13 6.64 20.69
C PRO A 91 -3.21 6.06 21.63
N THR A 92 -4.48 6.05 21.21
CA THR A 92 -5.56 5.44 22.01
C THR A 92 -5.65 3.92 21.83
N HIS A 93 -4.82 3.33 20.97
CA HIS A 93 -4.83 1.91 20.60
C HIS A 93 -3.49 1.23 20.89
N ALA A 94 -2.90 1.50 22.06
CA ALA A 94 -1.59 0.96 22.46
C ALA A 94 -1.57 -0.60 22.49
N GLU A 95 -2.73 -1.23 22.67
CA GLU A 95 -2.91 -2.69 22.61
C GLU A 95 -2.53 -3.30 21.25
N LEU A 96 -2.42 -2.48 20.19
CA LEU A 96 -2.00 -2.93 18.88
C LEU A 96 -0.49 -3.24 18.80
N LEU A 97 0.33 -2.88 19.80
CA LEU A 97 1.80 -3.14 19.85
C LEU A 97 2.23 -4.09 20.99
N VAL A 98 1.32 -4.99 21.39
CA VAL A 98 1.58 -5.97 22.46
C VAL A 98 2.57 -7.07 22.03
N ASP A 99 2.79 -7.24 20.75
CA ASP A 99 3.79 -8.15 20.19
C ASP A 99 4.60 -7.41 19.12
N ASN A 100 5.62 -8.07 18.60
CA ASN A 100 6.41 -7.57 17.47
C ASN A 100 5.70 -7.79 16.12
N ASP A 101 4.39 -8.09 16.13
CA ASP A 101 3.61 -8.36 14.94
C ASP A 101 3.03 -7.07 14.34
N LEU A 102 3.50 -6.75 13.15
CA LEU A 102 3.13 -5.52 12.46
C LEU A 102 1.70 -5.55 11.87
N ARG A 103 1.02 -6.71 11.85
CA ARG A 103 -0.30 -6.84 11.21
C ARG A 103 -1.36 -5.95 11.85
N ARG A 104 -1.38 -5.85 13.18
CA ARG A 104 -2.37 -5.03 13.92
C ARG A 104 -2.21 -3.52 13.66
N PRO A 105 -1.03 -2.90 13.83
CA PRO A 105 -0.85 -1.49 13.53
C PRO A 105 -1.07 -1.18 12.04
N LEU A 106 -0.69 -2.09 11.13
CA LEU A 106 -0.95 -1.90 9.70
C LEU A 106 -2.42 -2.03 9.33
N ALA A 107 -3.17 -2.92 9.98
CA ALA A 107 -4.61 -3.00 9.79
C ALA A 107 -5.29 -1.68 10.19
N PHE A 108 -4.84 -1.07 11.29
CA PHE A 108 -5.35 0.22 11.72
C PHE A 108 -4.97 1.37 10.76
N LEU A 109 -3.70 1.44 10.31
CA LEU A 109 -3.27 2.40 9.29
C LEU A 109 -4.06 2.26 7.98
N ARG A 110 -4.30 1.01 7.57
CA ARG A 110 -5.13 0.70 6.40
C ARG A 110 -6.56 1.17 6.60
N GLN A 111 -7.15 0.98 7.78
CA GLN A 111 -8.49 1.46 8.10
C GLN A 111 -8.56 2.99 7.99
N CYS A 112 -7.60 3.73 8.55
CA CYS A 112 -7.51 5.18 8.39
C CYS A 112 -7.45 5.60 6.92
N THR A 113 -6.60 4.92 6.14
CA THR A 113 -6.46 5.15 4.69
C THR A 113 -7.77 4.94 3.93
N LYS A 114 -8.49 3.86 4.24
CA LYS A 114 -9.77 3.55 3.59
C LYS A 114 -10.88 4.51 3.99
N THR A 115 -10.94 4.90 5.26
CA THR A 115 -11.92 5.88 5.73
C THR A 115 -11.68 7.24 5.06
N ALA A 116 -10.43 7.70 4.98
CA ALA A 116 -10.08 8.95 4.29
C ALA A 116 -10.51 8.92 2.81
N LEU A 117 -10.16 7.84 2.09
CA LEU A 117 -10.55 7.66 0.69
C LEU A 117 -12.07 7.71 0.51
N LEU A 118 -12.82 6.97 1.34
CA LEU A 118 -14.28 6.93 1.27
C LEU A 118 -14.93 8.28 1.57
N MET A 119 -14.39 9.04 2.52
CA MET A 119 -14.90 10.38 2.84
C MET A 119 -14.73 11.32 1.65
N GLN A 120 -13.56 11.31 1.02
CA GLN A 120 -13.30 12.18 -0.13
C GLN A 120 -14.12 11.77 -1.37
N LEU A 121 -14.22 10.47 -1.67
CA LEU A 121 -15.07 9.99 -2.77
C LEU A 121 -16.53 10.37 -2.57
N ARG A 122 -17.04 10.32 -1.33
CA ARG A 122 -18.40 10.80 -1.01
C ARG A 122 -18.54 12.31 -1.20
N GLY A 123 -17.52 13.08 -0.87
CA GLY A 123 -17.46 14.52 -1.14
C GLY A 123 -17.51 14.82 -2.63
N ALA A 124 -16.64 14.17 -3.41
CA ALA A 124 -16.58 14.32 -4.87
C ALA A 124 -17.89 13.92 -5.56
N ARG A 125 -18.54 12.82 -5.12
CA ARG A 125 -19.83 12.38 -5.65
C ARG A 125 -20.97 13.37 -5.38
N ARG A 126 -20.97 14.03 -4.21
CA ARG A 126 -21.96 15.07 -3.88
C ARG A 126 -21.76 16.37 -4.67
N ALA A 127 -20.55 16.61 -5.19
CA ALA A 127 -20.24 17.76 -6.03
C ALA A 127 -20.63 17.57 -7.51
N VAL A 128 -20.86 16.32 -7.95
CA VAL A 128 -21.41 16.02 -9.28
C VAL A 128 -22.94 16.06 -9.21
N PRO A 129 -23.64 16.89 -10.00
CA PRO A 129 -25.10 16.99 -9.93
C PRO A 129 -25.78 15.63 -10.17
N VAL A 130 -26.81 15.36 -9.37
CA VAL A 130 -27.68 14.16 -9.20
C VAL A 130 -28.27 13.55 -10.50
N ALA A 131 -27.92 14.05 -11.69
CA ALA A 131 -28.44 13.58 -12.97
C ALA A 131 -27.83 12.26 -13.48
N LEU A 132 -26.64 11.85 -13.00
CA LEU A 132 -25.95 10.64 -13.51
C LEU A 132 -26.11 9.40 -12.62
N GLU A 133 -26.66 9.56 -11.41
CA GLU A 133 -26.76 8.48 -10.41
C GLU A 133 -27.76 7.37 -10.79
N HIS A 134 -28.65 7.63 -11.75
CA HIS A 134 -29.56 6.62 -12.30
C HIS A 134 -28.95 5.79 -13.44
N ALA A 135 -27.78 6.16 -13.99
CA ALA A 135 -27.22 5.50 -15.17
C ALA A 135 -26.21 4.38 -14.87
N LEU A 136 -25.62 4.33 -13.67
CA LEU A 136 -24.50 3.43 -13.35
C LEU A 136 -24.69 2.73 -11.99
N GLY A 137 -25.77 1.97 -11.85
CA GLY A 137 -26.07 1.18 -10.65
C GLY A 137 -25.00 0.13 -10.33
N GLN A 138 -23.94 0.53 -9.63
CA GLN A 138 -22.97 -0.37 -9.02
C GLN A 138 -23.14 -0.37 -7.50
N SER A 139 -23.43 -1.55 -6.97
CA SER A 139 -23.68 -1.79 -5.54
C SER A 139 -22.36 -1.77 -4.75
N PRO A 140 -22.34 -1.27 -3.49
CA PRO A 140 -21.16 -1.27 -2.62
C PRO A 140 -20.51 -2.65 -2.37
N SER A 141 -21.25 -3.74 -2.63
CA SER A 141 -20.82 -5.12 -2.38
C SER A 141 -19.74 -5.64 -3.34
N ASP A 142 -19.66 -5.11 -4.56
CA ASP A 142 -18.73 -5.64 -5.58
C ASP A 142 -17.30 -5.09 -5.46
N PHE A 143 -17.15 -3.93 -4.81
CA PHE A 143 -15.86 -3.26 -4.63
C PHE A 143 -14.96 -3.91 -3.58
N ALA A 144 -15.53 -4.52 -2.53
CA ALA A 144 -14.77 -5.21 -1.49
C ALA A 144 -14.07 -6.46 -2.05
N THR A 145 -14.79 -7.21 -2.88
CA THR A 145 -14.31 -8.41 -3.58
C THR A 145 -13.25 -8.07 -4.63
N ASP A 146 -13.42 -6.96 -5.37
CA ASP A 146 -12.40 -6.47 -6.31
C ASP A 146 -11.11 -6.02 -5.61
N LEU A 147 -11.23 -5.42 -4.43
CA LEU A 147 -10.08 -4.90 -3.67
C LEU A 147 -9.25 -6.01 -3.01
N GLU A 148 -9.88 -7.01 -2.41
CA GLU A 148 -9.17 -8.15 -1.80
C GLU A 148 -8.43 -8.96 -2.87
N ARG A 149 -9.06 -9.14 -4.04
CA ARG A 149 -8.43 -9.67 -5.25
C ARG A 149 -7.25 -8.83 -5.73
N ARG A 150 -7.35 -7.50 -5.76
CA ARG A 150 -6.23 -6.61 -6.14
C ARG A 150 -5.05 -6.69 -5.17
N ILE A 151 -5.30 -6.90 -3.88
CA ILE A 151 -4.24 -7.07 -2.87
C ILE A 151 -3.53 -8.41 -3.05
N LEU A 152 -4.30 -9.49 -3.20
CA LEU A 152 -3.75 -10.82 -3.48
C LEU A 152 -2.97 -10.82 -4.80
N LEU A 153 -3.51 -10.16 -5.83
CA LEU A 153 -2.85 -9.98 -7.12
C LEU A 153 -1.54 -9.18 -6.97
N TYR A 154 -1.53 -8.06 -6.26
CA TYR A 154 -0.32 -7.27 -6.01
C TYR A 154 0.74 -8.08 -5.25
N GLN A 155 0.34 -8.75 -4.16
CA GLN A 155 1.24 -9.61 -3.37
C GLN A 155 1.82 -10.74 -4.24
N ARG A 156 1.00 -11.38 -5.05
CA ARG A 156 1.41 -12.48 -5.92
C ARG A 156 2.29 -12.03 -7.08
N MET A 157 2.03 -10.84 -7.63
CA MET A 157 2.88 -10.21 -8.65
C MET A 157 4.28 -9.92 -8.12
N GLN A 158 4.41 -9.41 -6.90
CA GLN A 158 5.71 -9.13 -6.28
C GLN A 158 6.53 -10.42 -6.06
N GLN A 159 5.87 -11.57 -5.86
CA GLN A 159 6.53 -12.88 -5.72
C GLN A 159 6.90 -13.52 -7.06
N LEU A 160 6.03 -13.42 -8.07
CA LEU A 160 6.19 -14.11 -9.36
C LEU A 160 7.08 -13.38 -10.36
N LEU A 161 7.22 -12.06 -10.21
CA LEU A 161 7.95 -11.23 -11.15
C LEU A 161 9.36 -10.93 -10.58
N PRO A 162 10.42 -11.47 -11.19
CA PRO A 162 11.79 -11.38 -10.68
C PRO A 162 12.47 -10.04 -10.95
N SER A 163 11.99 -9.26 -11.93
CA SER A 163 12.60 -7.98 -12.30
C SER A 163 11.82 -6.81 -11.70
N PRO A 164 12.49 -5.80 -11.10
CA PRO A 164 11.86 -4.56 -10.67
C PRO A 164 11.09 -3.87 -11.80
N THR A 165 11.62 -3.90 -13.02
CA THR A 165 10.95 -3.36 -14.22
C THR A 165 9.68 -4.13 -14.55
N GLU A 166 9.68 -5.46 -14.41
CA GLU A 166 8.49 -6.29 -14.64
C GLU A 166 7.44 -6.05 -13.54
N GLN A 167 7.85 -5.95 -12.27
CA GLN A 167 6.95 -5.65 -11.14
C GLN A 167 6.29 -4.28 -11.29
N GLN A 168 7.06 -3.28 -11.71
CA GLN A 168 6.58 -1.93 -11.93
C GLN A 168 5.59 -1.88 -13.10
N VAL A 169 5.95 -2.45 -14.26
CA VAL A 169 5.05 -2.55 -15.42
C VAL A 169 3.78 -3.29 -15.07
N ALA A 170 3.88 -4.38 -14.32
CA ALA A 170 2.73 -5.17 -13.93
C ALA A 170 1.82 -4.41 -12.96
N THR A 171 2.39 -3.68 -12.01
CA THR A 171 1.65 -2.84 -11.07
C THR A 171 0.94 -1.71 -11.82
N GLU A 172 1.64 -1.05 -12.72
CA GLU A 172 1.08 0.01 -13.55
C GLU A 172 -0.04 -0.48 -14.49
N LEU A 173 0.12 -1.66 -15.07
CA LEU A 173 -0.86 -2.23 -15.97
C LEU A 173 -2.09 -2.81 -15.23
N LEU A 174 -1.88 -3.56 -14.15
CA LEU A 174 -2.92 -4.41 -13.53
C LEU A 174 -3.52 -3.81 -12.27
N ILE A 175 -2.77 -3.00 -11.53
CA ILE A 175 -3.25 -2.36 -10.30
C ILE A 175 -3.68 -0.91 -10.60
N TYR A 176 -2.90 -0.21 -11.43
CA TYR A 176 -3.18 1.18 -11.81
C TYR A 176 -3.99 1.30 -13.12
N GLY A 177 -4.15 0.22 -13.89
CA GLY A 177 -4.98 0.20 -15.10
C GLY A 177 -4.45 1.07 -16.24
N LEU A 178 -3.16 1.43 -16.21
CA LEU A 178 -2.56 2.28 -17.23
C LEU A 178 -2.47 1.54 -18.57
N ARG A 179 -2.73 2.26 -19.66
CA ARG A 179 -2.53 1.73 -21.01
C ARG A 179 -1.03 1.67 -21.30
N PRO A 180 -0.58 0.73 -22.15
CA PRO A 180 0.83 0.61 -22.51
C PRO A 180 1.47 1.92 -23.02
N GLN A 181 0.70 2.78 -23.69
CA GLN A 181 1.15 4.09 -24.16
C GLN A 181 1.42 5.07 -23.00
N GLU A 182 0.61 5.01 -21.95
CA GLU A 182 0.75 5.84 -20.75
C GLU A 182 1.93 5.37 -19.89
N ILE A 183 2.14 4.05 -19.81
CA ILE A 183 3.32 3.45 -19.16
C ILE A 183 4.59 3.87 -19.90
N TYR A 184 4.60 3.78 -21.24
CA TYR A 184 5.75 4.19 -22.04
C TYR A 184 6.07 5.67 -21.86
N ALA A 185 5.06 6.55 -21.87
CA ALA A 185 5.24 7.98 -21.69
C ALA A 185 5.83 8.35 -20.32
N ARG A 186 5.57 7.54 -19.29
CA ARG A 186 6.11 7.76 -17.93
C ARG A 186 7.52 7.19 -17.75
N HIS A 187 7.90 6.21 -18.56
CA HIS A 187 9.17 5.48 -18.45
C HIS A 187 9.89 5.39 -19.78
N THR A 188 9.98 6.50 -20.50
CA THR A 188 10.65 6.58 -21.81
C THR A 188 12.13 6.21 -21.74
N GLU A 189 12.76 6.38 -20.58
CA GLU A 189 14.16 6.01 -20.34
C GLU A 189 14.36 4.53 -19.97
N ALA A 190 13.30 3.85 -19.53
CA ALA A 190 13.37 2.44 -19.10
C ALA A 190 13.14 1.45 -20.26
N PHE A 191 12.63 1.92 -21.41
CA PHE A 191 12.33 1.10 -22.58
C PHE A 191 12.85 1.77 -23.84
N ALA A 192 13.63 1.05 -24.64
CA ALA A 192 14.15 1.53 -25.91
C ALA A 192 13.02 1.89 -26.90
N ASP A 193 11.94 1.10 -26.90
CA ASP A 193 10.76 1.40 -27.71
C ASP A 193 9.46 0.77 -27.13
N MET A 194 8.33 1.12 -27.75
CA MET A 194 7.01 0.58 -27.43
C MET A 194 6.93 -0.95 -27.64
N ARG A 195 7.77 -1.55 -28.50
CA ARG A 195 7.78 -3.01 -28.73
C ARG A 195 8.40 -3.72 -27.54
N GLU A 196 9.48 -3.19 -26.98
CA GLU A 196 10.13 -3.72 -25.79
C GLU A 196 9.16 -3.74 -24.60
N LEU A 197 8.45 -2.64 -24.35
CA LEU A 197 7.43 -2.60 -23.31
C LEU A 197 6.32 -3.63 -23.55
N ARG A 198 5.86 -3.82 -24.80
CA ARG A 198 4.88 -4.87 -25.13
C ARG A 198 5.44 -6.27 -24.86
N THR A 199 6.72 -6.53 -25.13
CA THR A 199 7.37 -7.80 -24.82
C THR A 199 7.47 -8.04 -23.31
N VAL A 200 7.72 -6.99 -22.51
CA VAL A 200 7.69 -7.05 -21.04
C VAL A 200 6.28 -7.37 -20.54
N ILE A 201 5.26 -6.65 -21.03
CA ILE A 201 3.85 -6.91 -20.71
C ILE A 201 3.47 -8.35 -21.05
N GLN A 202 3.86 -8.85 -22.22
CA GLN A 202 3.54 -10.21 -22.64
C GLN A 202 4.21 -11.27 -21.74
N ARG A 203 5.46 -11.03 -21.30
CA ARG A 203 6.17 -11.90 -20.34
C ARG A 203 5.48 -11.90 -18.97
N VAL A 204 5.13 -10.72 -18.47
CA VAL A 204 4.37 -10.54 -17.21
C VAL A 204 3.06 -11.31 -17.27
N LEU A 205 2.21 -11.05 -18.27
CA LEU A 205 0.89 -11.69 -18.39
C LEU A 205 1.01 -13.21 -18.56
N ARG A 206 2.01 -13.69 -19.30
CA ARG A 206 2.25 -15.13 -19.45
C ARG A 206 2.58 -15.79 -18.11
N ARG A 207 3.43 -15.17 -17.28
CA ARG A 207 3.79 -15.70 -15.96
C ARG A 207 2.61 -15.67 -14.99
N LEU A 208 1.86 -14.58 -14.96
CA LEU A 208 0.68 -14.48 -14.10
C LEU A 208 -0.41 -15.48 -14.50
N ARG A 209 -0.63 -15.72 -15.81
CA ARG A 209 -1.57 -16.75 -16.28
C ARG A 209 -1.12 -18.18 -15.99
N ALA A 210 0.18 -18.42 -15.85
CA ALA A 210 0.72 -19.74 -15.53
C ALA A 210 0.64 -20.06 -14.02
N ASP A 211 0.28 -19.08 -13.18
CA ASP A 211 0.18 -19.25 -11.74
C ASP A 211 -1.18 -19.84 -11.34
N PRO A 212 -1.21 -21.02 -10.71
CA PRO A 212 -2.46 -21.70 -10.37
C PRO A 212 -3.26 -20.97 -9.28
N ASP A 213 -2.60 -20.24 -8.37
CA ASP A 213 -3.28 -19.48 -7.32
C ASP A 213 -4.06 -18.29 -7.91
N LEU A 214 -3.48 -17.61 -8.93
CA LEU A 214 -4.15 -16.54 -9.67
C LEU A 214 -5.29 -17.01 -10.57
N GLN A 215 -5.29 -18.27 -11.03
CA GLN A 215 -6.40 -18.83 -11.81
C GLN A 215 -7.63 -19.14 -10.95
N SER A 216 -7.46 -19.24 -9.63
CA SER A 216 -8.52 -19.58 -8.67
C SER A 216 -9.18 -18.39 -7.98
N LEU A 217 -8.69 -17.17 -8.25
CA LEU A 217 -9.19 -15.89 -7.71
C LEU A 217 -10.37 -15.32 -8.51
#